data_AF-A0A2D4UM75-F1
#
_entry.id   AF-A0A2D4UM75-F1
#
_cell.length_a   1.000
_cell.length_b   1.000
_cell.length_c   1.000
_cell.angle_alpha   90.00
_cell.angle_beta   90.00
_cell.angle_gamma   90.00
#
_symmetry.space_group_name_H-M   'P 1'
#
loop_
_entity.id
_entity.type
_entity.pdbx_description
1 polymer ?
#
loop_
_entity_poly.entity_id
_entity_poly.type
_entity_poly.pdbx_seq_one_letter_code
_entity_poly.pdbx_strand_id
1 'polypeptide(L)' 'MRVNVTIGINKPDLVNSMRVAKELPRGKVKISVVKGGLNIQDAATGKDHIVATAGIEAFIDLKNKKYKSKN' A
#
# COMPACT_ATOMS: atom_id res chain seq x y z
N MET A 1 14.87 8.30 -0.17
CA MET A 1 13.50 8.16 0.34
C MET A 1 13.07 6.70 0.17
N ARG A 2 12.61 6.07 1.25
CA ARG A 2 12.05 4.71 1.26
C ARG A 2 10.54 4.82 1.47
N VAL A 3 9.76 4.02 0.78
CA VAL A 3 8.30 3.99 0.91
C VAL A 3 7.87 2.57 1.24
N ASN A 4 7.17 2.39 2.35
CA ASN A 4 6.50 1.14 2.64
C ASN A 4 5.02 1.31 2.34
N VAL A 5 4.44 0.34 1.64
CA VAL A 5 3.00 0.27 1.38
C VAL A 5 2.48 -1.01 1.99
N THR A 6 1.45 -0.91 2.82
CA THR A 6 0.71 -2.06 3.32
C THR A 6 -0.70 -2.01 2.78
N ILE A 7 -1.13 -3.06 2.08
CA ILE A 7 -2.45 -3.16 1.44
C ILE A 7 -3.25 -4.25 2.15
N GLY A 8 -4.37 -3.87 2.76
CA GLY A 8 -5.36 -4.79 3.33
C GLY A 8 -6.45 -5.11 2.31
N ILE A 9 -6.58 -6.39 1.93
CA ILE A 9 -7.58 -6.90 0.96
C ILE A 9 -7.96 -8.35 1.27
N ASN A 10 -9.15 -8.80 0.92
CA ASN A 10 -9.64 -10.14 1.30
C ASN A 10 -8.81 -11.28 0.69
N LYS A 11 -8.39 -11.13 -0.57
CA LYS A 11 -7.58 -12.12 -1.32
C LYS A 11 -6.20 -11.54 -1.69
N PRO A 12 -5.23 -11.50 -0.76
CA PRO A 12 -3.91 -10.90 -0.99
C PRO A 12 -3.15 -11.48 -2.18
N ASP A 13 -3.22 -12.80 -2.36
CA ASP A 13 -2.44 -13.52 -3.36
C ASP A 13 -2.84 -13.18 -4.81
N LEU A 14 -4.00 -12.56 -5.00
CA LEU A 14 -4.48 -12.10 -6.31
C LEU A 14 -3.98 -10.69 -6.67
N VAL A 15 -3.28 -10.01 -5.76
CA VAL A 15 -2.78 -8.65 -6.01
C VAL A 15 -1.45 -8.68 -6.74
N ASN A 16 -1.39 -8.00 -7.89
CA ASN A 16 -0.14 -7.73 -8.57
C ASN A 16 0.63 -6.58 -7.90
N SER A 17 1.41 -6.91 -6.88
CA SER A 17 2.21 -5.95 -6.11
C SER A 17 3.22 -5.18 -6.98
N MET A 18 3.79 -5.82 -8.01
CA MET A 18 4.72 -5.13 -8.93
C MET A 18 4.03 -4.02 -9.72
N ARG A 19 2.78 -4.22 -10.15
CA ARG A 19 2.00 -3.18 -10.83
C ARG A 19 1.73 -2.02 -9.89
N VAL A 20 1.30 -2.29 -8.66
CA VAL A 20 1.06 -1.24 -7.65
C VAL A 20 2.35 -0.45 -7.37
N ALA A 21 3.50 -1.13 -7.29
CA ALA A 21 4.79 -0.45 -7.05
C ALA A 21 5.16 0.53 -8.17
N LYS A 22 4.78 0.25 -9.43
CA LYS A 22 5.03 1.11 -10.59
C LYS A 22 4.16 2.37 -10.61
N GLU A 23 3.01 2.37 -9.95
CA GLU A 23 2.14 3.55 -9.84
C GLU A 23 2.73 4.62 -8.91
N LEU A 24 3.67 4.26 -8.05
CA LEU A 24 4.30 5.23 -7.16
C LEU A 24 5.36 6.05 -7.91
N PRO A 25 5.26 7.40 -7.91
CA PRO A 25 6.09 8.24 -8.78
C PRO A 25 7.57 8.31 -8.34
N ARG A 26 7.89 7.89 -7.11
CA ARG A 26 9.26 7.96 -6.57
C ARG A 26 9.45 7.11 -5.31
N GLY A 27 10.72 6.89 -4.96
CA GLY A 27 11.15 6.23 -3.74
C GLY A 27 11.49 4.76 -3.96
N LYS A 28 12.24 4.18 -3.01
CA LYS A 28 12.46 2.72 -2.96
C LYS A 28 11.25 2.08 -2.28
N VAL A 29 10.40 1.42 -3.06
CA VAL A 29 9.11 0.88 -2.62
C VAL A 29 9.25 -0.55 -2.09
N LYS A 30 8.63 -0.82 -0.94
CA LYS A 30 8.34 -2.17 -0.46
C LYS A 30 6.82 -2.30 -0.29
N ILE A 31 6.21 -3.30 -0.91
CA ILE A 31 4.78 -3.58 -0.79
C ILE A 31 4.56 -4.85 0.03
N SER A 32 3.69 -4.76 1.02
CA SER A 32 3.14 -5.88 1.78
C SER A 32 1.64 -5.95 1.50
N VAL A 33 1.14 -7.10 1.06
CA VAL A 33 -0.30 -7.32 0.88
C VAL A 33 -0.73 -8.32 1.93
N VAL A 34 -1.74 -7.97 2.72
CA VAL A 34 -2.22 -8.75 3.86
C VAL A 34 -3.73 -8.88 3.82
N LYS A 35 -4.26 -9.91 4.50
CA LYS A 35 -5.71 -10.09 4.62
C LYS A 35 -6.32 -8.89 5.35
N GLY A 36 -7.35 -8.28 4.75
CA GLY A 36 -8.03 -7.12 5.30
C GLY A 36 -9.06 -6.56 4.32
N GLY A 37 -9.38 -5.28 4.42
CA GLY A 37 -10.34 -4.62 3.51
C GLY A 37 -11.76 -5.19 3.65
N LEU A 38 -12.56 -5.07 2.59
CA LEU A 38 -13.94 -5.54 2.55
C LEU A 38 -14.30 -6.06 1.15
N ASN A 39 -15.00 -7.19 1.10
CA ASN A 39 -15.71 -7.64 -0.10
C ASN A 39 -17.21 -7.54 0.17
N ILE A 40 -17.94 -6.90 -0.72
CA ILE A 40 -19.40 -6.82 -0.68
C ILE A 40 -19.91 -7.65 -1.84
N GLN A 41 -20.59 -8.75 -1.53
CA GLN A 41 -21.16 -9.63 -2.54
C GLN A 41 -22.44 -9.00 -3.10
N ASP A 42 -22.49 -8.81 -4.41
CA ASP A 42 -23.71 -8.42 -5.12
C ASP A 42 -24.49 -9.67 -5.50
N ALA A 43 -25.62 -9.88 -4.85
CA ALA A 43 -26.49 -11.02 -5.08
C ALA A 43 -27.14 -11.02 -6.48
N ALA A 44 -27.32 -9.86 -7.12
CA ALA A 44 -27.95 -9.76 -8.43
C ALA A 44 -26.98 -10.14 -9.56
N THR A 45 -25.70 -9.79 -9.42
CA THR A 45 -24.68 -10.05 -10.46
C THR A 45 -23.75 -11.22 -10.13
N GLY A 46 -23.76 -11.71 -8.89
CA GLY A 46 -22.86 -12.75 -8.41
C GLY A 46 -21.40 -12.29 -8.29
N LYS A 47 -21.12 -10.99 -8.39
CA LYS A 47 -19.78 -10.42 -8.33
C LYS A 47 -19.50 -9.78 -6.97
N ASP A 48 -18.23 -9.71 -6.61
CA ASP A 48 -17.79 -8.97 -5.43
C ASP A 48 -17.40 -7.53 -5.80
N HIS A 49 -17.93 -6.56 -5.08
CA HIS A 49 -17.32 -5.23 -4.98
C HIS A 49 -16.19 -5.28 -3.94
N ILE A 50 -14.98 -4.94 -4.36
CA ILE A 50 -13.78 -5.08 -3.52
C ILE A 50 -13.31 -3.70 -3.07
N VAL A 51 -13.16 -3.52 -1.75
CA VAL A 51 -12.56 -2.34 -1.12
C VAL A 51 -11.21 -2.75 -0.51
N ALA A 52 -10.13 -2.20 -1.03
CA ALA A 52 -8.79 -2.36 -0.48
C ALA A 52 -8.34 -1.09 0.26
N THR A 53 -7.72 -1.25 1.43
CA THR A 53 -7.17 -0.13 2.21
C THR A 53 -5.65 -0.14 2.09
N ALA A 54 -5.04 1.01 1.82
CA ALA A 54 -3.58 1.14 1.73
C ALA A 54 -3.04 2.15 2.75
N GLY A 55 -2.11 1.71 3.59
CA GLY A 55 -1.27 2.57 4.42
C GLY A 55 0.07 2.84 3.72
N ILE A 56 0.46 4.10 3.58
CA ILE A 56 1.69 4.51 2.88
C ILE A 56 2.59 5.28 3.86
N GLU A 57 3.76 4.73 4.14
CA GLU A 57 4.74 5.29 5.05
C GLU A 57 5.96 5.78 4.26
N ALA A 58 6.25 7.07 4.31
CA ALA A 58 7.39 7.68 3.62
C ALA A 58 8.53 8.01 4.61
N PHE A 59 9.71 7.48 4.33
CA PHE A 59 10.91 7.65 5.15
C PHE A 59 11.99 8.41 4.38
N ILE A 60 12.61 9.38 5.05
CA ILE A 60 13.78 10.11 4.55
C ILE A 60 14.98 9.72 5.43
N ASP A 61 16.11 9.39 4.79
CA ASP A 61 17.36 9.16 5.52
C ASP A 61 17.96 10.51 5.91
N LEU A 62 18.20 10.70 7.21
CA LEU A 62 18.72 11.93 7.78
C LEU A 62 20.25 11.98 7.83
N LYS A 63 20.95 10.88 7.51
CA LYS A 63 22.40 10.76 7.68
C LYS A 63 23.24 11.87 7.02
N ASN A 64 22.72 12.52 5.96
CA ASN A 64 23.43 13.56 5.22
C ASN A 64 22.75 14.94 5.20
N LYS A 65 21.80 15.23 6.11
CA LYS A 65 21.14 16.54 6.13
C LYS A 65 21.02 17.13 7.54
N LYS A 66 21.40 18.40 7.68
CA LYS A 66 21.25 19.26 8.87
C LYS A 66 19.77 19.58 9.17
N TYR A 67 18.92 18.59 9.37
CA TYR A 67 17.56 18.82 9.87
C TYR A 67 17.60 18.75 11.40
N LYS A 68 17.57 19.90 12.06
CA LYS A 68 17.26 19.97 13.50
C LYS A 68 15.74 19.82 13.63
N SER A 69 15.30 18.74 14.26
CA SER A 69 13.96 18.70 14.86
C SER A 69 13.91 19.83 15.89
N LYS A 70 12.99 20.78 15.73
CA LYS A 70 12.65 21.74 16.78
C LYS A 70 11.85 20.94 17.82
N ASN A 71 12.55 20.36 18.77
CA ASN A 71 12.01 20.10 20.10
C ASN A 71 12.65 21.11 21.05
#